data_AF-A0A3M1H4X8-F1
#
_entry.id   AF-A0A3M1H4X8-F1
#
_cell.length_a   1.000
_cell.length_b   1.000
_cell.length_c   1.000
_cell.angle_alpha   90.00
_cell.angle_beta   90.00
_cell.angle_gamma   90.00
#
_symmetry.space_group_name_H-M   'P 1'
#
loop_
_entity.id
_entity.type
_entity.pdbx_description
1 polymer ?
#
loop_
_entity_poly.entity_id
_entity_poly.type
_entity_poly.pdbx_seq_one_letter_code
_entity_poly.pdbx_strand_id
1 'polypeptide(L)'
;MLPTANGRSATVAVVTLFLCLALGVPAHAFTVTVRVDGPDAIFLAGRTDLTIPPASSSWPGGLLRHPNPTPEEALERLPPTIAVHAGDVIRVLDPAIGGINFYNGFGPPFFGPEGGGSGRTDLSAFGGISGFLADSQGPLVGVFLDNNVPNGTAPARLDFTNGGLGTNFTTLSPGLGQVFFIGDGVTSNGTLQQFIAPAGATRLAFGIPDGFGFVGKPGAYDDNDGFYQIRVGINSIPSPVPEPRAALLLVLAALALLLRPRAARGA
;
A
#
# COMPACT_ATOMS: atom_id res chain seq x y z
N MET A 1 10.22 6.62 -86.96
CA MET A 1 11.28 5.90 -86.22
C MET A 1 10.84 5.74 -84.77
N LEU A 2 10.67 4.50 -84.30
CA LEU A 2 11.02 4.10 -82.93
C LEU A 2 12.56 3.92 -82.87
N PRO A 3 13.26 3.90 -81.71
CA PRO A 3 12.88 3.34 -80.39
C PRO A 3 13.03 4.37 -79.24
N THR A 4 13.05 4.08 -77.91
CA THR A 4 13.13 2.82 -77.12
C THR A 4 12.35 2.97 -75.78
N ALA A 5 12.18 1.87 -75.03
CA ALA A 5 11.70 1.88 -73.64
C ALA A 5 12.85 1.95 -72.60
N ASN A 6 12.55 2.32 -71.35
CA ASN A 6 12.91 1.52 -70.16
C ASN A 6 12.41 2.09 -68.81
N GLY A 7 12.05 1.18 -67.89
CA GLY A 7 12.43 1.31 -66.47
C GLY A 7 11.58 2.15 -65.51
N ARG A 8 10.29 1.83 -65.30
CA ARG A 8 9.63 2.20 -64.03
C ARG A 8 9.93 1.16 -62.95
N SER A 9 10.94 1.42 -62.11
CA SER A 9 11.19 0.64 -60.91
C SER A 9 10.20 1.05 -59.82
N ALA A 10 9.18 0.22 -59.56
CA ALA A 10 8.23 0.44 -58.48
C ALA A 10 8.76 -0.21 -57.18
N THR A 11 9.48 0.57 -56.38
CA THR A 11 9.96 0.13 -55.05
C THR A 11 8.76 -0.01 -54.11
N VAL A 12 8.28 -1.24 -53.91
CA VAL A 12 7.24 -1.54 -52.92
C VAL A 12 7.86 -1.45 -51.52
N ALA A 13 7.60 -0.35 -50.82
CA ALA A 13 7.96 -0.19 -49.43
C ALA A 13 7.04 -1.07 -48.55
N VAL A 14 7.55 -2.22 -48.10
CA VAL A 14 6.86 -3.06 -47.12
C VAL A 14 6.97 -2.38 -45.75
N VAL A 15 5.92 -1.65 -45.36
CA VAL A 15 5.79 -1.08 -44.02
C VAL A 15 5.35 -2.20 -43.07
N THR A 16 6.32 -2.85 -42.42
CA THR A 16 6.06 -3.84 -41.38
C THR A 16 5.51 -3.15 -40.12
N LEU A 17 4.19 -3.10 -40.00
CA LEU A 17 3.53 -2.60 -38.80
C LEU A 17 3.75 -3.60 -37.66
N PHE A 18 4.71 -3.32 -36.78
CA PHE A 18 4.89 -4.04 -35.52
C PHE A 18 3.73 -3.72 -34.57
N LEU A 19 2.64 -4.48 -34.70
CA LEU A 19 1.56 -4.50 -33.72
C LEU A 19 2.05 -5.29 -32.50
N CYS A 20 2.69 -4.59 -31.56
CA CYS A 20 2.97 -5.12 -30.23
C CYS A 20 1.65 -5.36 -29.48
N LEU A 21 1.03 -6.53 -29.71
CA LEU A 21 0.04 -7.10 -28.81
C LEU A 21 0.74 -7.42 -27.49
N ALA A 22 0.72 -6.43 -26.58
CA ALA A 22 0.93 -6.69 -25.17
C ALA A 22 -0.17 -7.67 -24.74
N LEU A 23 0.20 -8.93 -24.54
CA LEU A 23 -0.66 -9.95 -23.95
C LEU A 23 -0.86 -9.57 -22.48
N GLY A 24 -1.84 -8.70 -22.24
CA GLY A 24 -2.28 -8.35 -20.90
C GLY A 24 -2.77 -9.63 -20.22
N VAL A 25 -2.02 -10.10 -19.23
CA VAL A 25 -2.55 -11.07 -18.26
C VAL A 25 -3.79 -10.44 -17.66
N PRO A 26 -4.95 -11.13 -17.62
CA PRO A 26 -6.15 -10.56 -17.02
C PRO A 26 -5.85 -10.21 -15.57
N ALA A 27 -5.96 -8.93 -15.24
CA ALA A 27 -5.71 -8.41 -13.90
C ALA A 27 -6.76 -9.00 -12.94
N HIS A 28 -6.39 -10.04 -12.21
CA HIS A 28 -7.31 -10.72 -11.31
C HIS A 28 -7.62 -9.84 -10.10
N ALA A 29 -8.91 -9.56 -9.89
CA ALA A 29 -9.38 -8.92 -8.67
C ALA A 29 -9.31 -9.92 -7.51
N PHE A 30 -8.59 -9.56 -6.46
CA PHE A 30 -8.42 -10.36 -5.25
C PHE A 30 -8.35 -9.46 -4.00
N THR A 31 -8.59 -10.05 -2.84
CA THR A 31 -8.58 -9.35 -1.56
C THR A 31 -7.85 -10.19 -0.52
N VAL A 32 -6.88 -9.59 0.17
CA VAL A 32 -6.01 -10.24 1.17
C VAL A 32 -6.04 -9.48 2.50
N THR A 33 -6.04 -10.20 3.61
CA THR A 33 -5.85 -9.62 4.93
C THR A 33 -4.35 -9.53 5.22
N VAL A 34 -3.86 -8.34 5.56
CA VAL A 34 -2.48 -8.10 5.97
C VAL A 34 -2.49 -7.68 7.43
N ARG A 35 -1.65 -8.30 8.25
CA ARG A 35 -1.34 -7.87 9.62
C ARG A 35 0.02 -7.17 9.58
N VAL A 36 0.11 -6.01 10.22
CA VAL A 36 1.35 -5.24 10.43
C VAL A 36 1.53 -5.10 11.93
N ASP A 37 2.56 -5.71 12.50
CA ASP A 37 2.93 -5.57 13.91
C ASP A 37 3.79 -4.30 14.13
N GLY A 38 3.78 -3.72 15.34
CA GLY A 38 4.63 -2.58 15.71
C GLY A 38 6.10 -2.64 15.25
N PRO A 39 6.78 -3.79 15.40
CA PRO A 39 8.19 -3.96 14.99
C PRO A 39 8.41 -4.24 13.49
N ASP A 40 7.39 -4.20 12.64
CA ASP A 40 7.52 -4.43 11.19
C ASP A 40 8.16 -3.21 10.49
N ALA A 41 9.49 -3.23 10.39
CA ALA A 41 10.28 -2.08 9.97
C ALA A 41 10.24 -1.86 8.45
N ILE A 42 9.47 -0.87 7.98
CA ILE A 42 9.31 -0.61 6.53
C ILE A 42 10.65 -0.40 5.80
N PHE A 43 11.65 0.18 6.47
CA PHE A 43 12.98 0.40 5.91
C PHE A 43 13.82 -0.88 5.74
N LEU A 44 13.36 -2.03 6.26
CA LEU A 44 13.90 -3.36 5.98
C LEU A 44 13.20 -4.08 4.83
N ALA A 45 12.20 -3.47 4.18
CA ALA A 45 11.43 -4.11 3.12
C ALA A 45 12.34 -4.72 2.03
N GLY A 46 12.18 -6.01 1.79
CA GLY A 46 12.95 -6.76 0.79
C GLY A 46 14.39 -7.15 1.18
N ARG A 47 14.87 -6.82 2.38
CA ARG A 47 16.24 -7.14 2.86
C ARG A 47 16.40 -8.60 3.32
N THR A 48 16.25 -9.53 2.39
CA THR A 48 16.45 -10.98 2.62
C THR A 48 17.93 -11.39 2.80
N ASP A 49 18.86 -10.43 2.73
CA ASP A 49 20.30 -10.56 2.94
C ASP A 49 20.73 -10.31 4.40
N LEU A 50 19.81 -9.89 5.27
CA LEU A 50 20.10 -9.53 6.66
C LEU A 50 19.66 -10.59 7.67
N THR A 51 20.47 -10.75 8.72
CA THR A 51 20.04 -11.35 9.99
C THR A 51 19.79 -10.22 10.99
N ILE A 52 18.58 -10.18 11.52
CA ILE A 52 18.14 -9.21 12.52
C ILE A 52 18.80 -9.58 13.87
N PRO A 53 19.63 -8.72 14.48
CA PRO A 53 20.26 -9.01 15.78
C PRO A 53 19.23 -8.97 16.92
N PRO A 54 19.45 -9.62 18.07
CA PRO A 54 18.56 -9.54 19.24
C PRO A 54 18.27 -8.09 19.65
N ALA A 55 17.06 -7.75 20.10
CA ALA A 55 16.62 -6.37 20.36
C ALA A 55 17.61 -5.56 21.22
N SER A 56 18.11 -6.17 22.31
CA SER A 56 19.10 -5.60 23.24
C SER A 56 20.52 -5.38 22.67
N SER A 57 20.74 -5.62 21.38
CA SER A 57 22.03 -5.40 20.68
C SER A 57 21.96 -4.18 19.75
N SER A 58 23.09 -3.52 19.52
CA SER A 58 23.20 -2.49 18.47
C SER A 58 23.00 -3.07 17.06
N TRP A 59 22.29 -2.36 16.17
CA TRP A 59 22.05 -2.84 14.81
C TRP A 59 23.25 -2.58 13.87
N PRO A 60 23.94 -3.61 13.34
CA PRO A 60 25.16 -3.42 12.54
C PRO A 60 24.89 -2.82 11.16
N GLY A 61 23.67 -2.99 10.62
CA GLY A 61 23.23 -2.38 9.36
C GLY A 61 22.86 -0.89 9.42
N GLY A 62 22.90 -0.23 10.59
CA GLY A 62 22.69 1.21 10.74
C GLY A 62 21.26 1.73 10.96
N LEU A 63 20.25 0.87 11.19
CA LEU A 63 18.99 1.29 11.82
C LEU A 63 19.27 1.73 13.25
N LEU A 64 18.56 2.75 13.74
CA LEU A 64 18.70 3.19 15.12
C LEU A 64 17.90 2.30 16.07
N ARG A 65 18.42 2.10 17.28
CA ARG A 65 17.80 1.37 18.39
C ARG A 65 18.08 2.07 19.70
N HIS A 66 17.33 1.73 20.73
CA HIS A 66 17.58 2.18 22.08
C HIS A 66 18.93 1.63 22.60
N PRO A 67 19.72 2.43 23.34
CA PRO A 67 21.02 1.99 23.88
C PRO A 67 20.88 1.07 25.12
N ASN A 68 19.67 0.97 25.66
CA ASN A 68 19.27 0.10 26.77
C ASN A 68 17.99 -0.63 26.36
N PRO A 69 17.63 -1.75 27.00
CA PRO A 69 16.36 -2.43 26.73
C PRO A 69 15.14 -1.52 26.96
N THR A 70 14.17 -1.66 26.07
CA THR A 70 12.85 -1.02 26.08
C THR A 70 11.87 -1.89 26.90
N PRO A 71 10.72 -1.37 27.36
CA PRO A 71 9.72 -2.18 28.05
C PRO A 71 9.20 -3.37 27.23
N GLU A 72 9.19 -3.24 25.90
CA GLU A 72 8.72 -4.23 24.93
C GLU A 72 9.82 -5.25 24.58
N GLU A 73 11.10 -4.86 24.68
CA GLU A 73 12.28 -5.54 24.10
C GLU A 73 12.02 -6.08 22.68
N ALA A 74 11.29 -5.31 21.86
CA ALA A 74 10.72 -5.82 20.64
C ALA A 74 11.79 -6.11 19.59
N LEU A 75 11.74 -7.30 18.99
CA LEU A 75 12.61 -7.67 17.88
C LEU A 75 11.96 -7.22 16.56
N GLU A 76 12.61 -6.31 15.85
CA GLU A 76 12.21 -5.86 14.52
C GLU A 76 12.08 -7.02 13.55
N ARG A 77 11.22 -6.84 12.55
CA ARG A 77 10.92 -7.85 11.55
C ARG A 77 11.03 -7.26 10.15
N LEU A 78 11.23 -8.15 9.18
CA LEU A 78 10.99 -7.80 7.79
C LEU A 78 9.48 -7.57 7.62
N PRO A 79 9.06 -6.45 7.00
CA PRO A 79 7.66 -6.09 6.90
C PRO A 79 6.88 -7.12 6.05
N PRO A 80 5.60 -7.36 6.36
CA PRO A 80 4.72 -8.24 5.59
C PRO A 80 4.63 -7.77 4.14
N THR A 81 4.65 -8.71 3.19
CA THR A 81 4.56 -8.43 1.76
C THR A 81 3.44 -9.22 1.09
N ILE A 82 2.76 -8.59 0.12
CA ILE A 82 1.85 -9.27 -0.81
C ILE A 82 2.44 -9.24 -2.22
N ALA A 83 2.11 -10.24 -3.04
CA ALA A 83 2.46 -10.25 -4.47
C ALA A 83 1.58 -9.25 -5.22
N VAL A 84 2.18 -8.50 -6.16
CA VAL A 84 1.52 -7.57 -7.08
C VAL A 84 2.21 -7.62 -8.44
N HIS A 85 1.60 -7.06 -9.46
CA HIS A 85 2.18 -6.88 -10.79
C HIS A 85 2.13 -5.41 -11.19
N ALA A 86 3.00 -5.01 -12.12
CA ALA A 86 2.97 -3.68 -12.72
C ALA A 86 1.56 -3.36 -13.28
N GLY A 87 1.01 -2.21 -12.90
CA GLY A 87 -0.33 -1.77 -13.27
C GLY A 87 -1.46 -2.22 -12.35
N ASP A 88 -1.21 -3.10 -11.37
CA ASP A 88 -2.22 -3.46 -10.35
C ASP A 88 -2.64 -2.20 -9.56
N VAL A 89 -3.95 -2.05 -9.36
CA VAL A 89 -4.52 -0.95 -8.57
C VAL A 89 -4.87 -1.43 -7.17
N ILE A 90 -4.11 -0.96 -6.20
CA ILE A 90 -4.20 -1.36 -4.79
C ILE A 90 -5.06 -0.38 -4.00
N ARG A 91 -5.89 -0.90 -3.08
CA ARG A 91 -6.74 -0.14 -2.16
C ARG A 91 -6.76 -0.81 -0.78
N VAL A 92 -6.82 -0.05 0.31
CA VAL A 92 -7.29 -0.58 1.60
C VAL A 92 -8.82 -0.49 1.59
N LEU A 93 -9.51 -1.59 1.88
CA LEU A 93 -10.94 -1.74 1.62
C LEU A 93 -11.84 -1.50 2.84
N ASP A 94 -11.30 -1.65 4.04
CA ASP A 94 -11.99 -1.43 5.32
C ASP A 94 -11.09 -0.59 6.25
N PRO A 95 -11.69 0.13 7.22
CA PRO A 95 -10.94 0.62 8.37
C PRO A 95 -10.13 -0.50 9.03
N ALA A 96 -8.88 -0.21 9.40
CA ALA A 96 -8.06 -1.20 10.07
C ALA A 96 -8.62 -1.60 11.44
N ILE A 97 -8.33 -2.84 11.83
CA ILE A 97 -8.57 -3.34 13.18
C ILE A 97 -7.27 -3.22 13.97
N GLY A 98 -7.36 -2.72 15.20
CA GLY A 98 -6.21 -2.54 16.09
C GLY A 98 -5.57 -1.16 15.96
N GLY A 99 -4.34 -1.05 16.47
CA GLY A 99 -3.51 0.14 16.44
C GLY A 99 -2.11 -0.19 16.95
N ILE A 100 -1.16 0.69 16.68
CA ILE A 100 0.24 0.58 17.12
C ILE A 100 0.56 1.73 18.07
N ASN A 101 1.30 1.45 19.14
CA ASN A 101 1.97 2.48 19.93
C ASN A 101 3.43 2.57 19.47
N PHE A 102 3.88 3.79 19.21
CA PHE A 102 5.22 4.13 18.69
C PHE A 102 5.91 5.22 19.54
N TYR A 103 5.59 5.25 20.84
CA TYR A 103 6.20 6.13 21.82
C TYR A 103 6.55 5.37 23.12
N ASN A 104 7.63 4.57 23.11
CA ASN A 104 8.28 4.01 24.30
C ASN A 104 7.30 3.58 25.40
N GLY A 105 6.39 2.68 25.05
CA GLY A 105 5.11 2.57 25.74
C GLY A 105 4.39 1.25 25.57
N PHE A 106 4.44 0.45 26.62
CA PHE A 106 3.75 -0.83 26.68
C PHE A 106 2.23 -0.62 26.79
N GLY A 107 1.49 -1.06 25.78
CA GLY A 107 0.05 -0.84 25.70
C GLY A 107 -0.34 0.57 25.23
N PRO A 108 -1.49 1.11 25.68
CA PRO A 108 -2.06 2.34 25.13
C PRO A 108 -1.26 3.61 25.49
N PRO A 109 -1.34 4.69 24.66
CA PRO A 109 -2.26 4.89 23.55
C PRO A 109 -1.86 4.15 22.27
N PHE A 110 -2.83 3.49 21.63
CA PHE A 110 -2.67 2.93 20.30
C PHE A 110 -3.19 3.93 19.25
N PHE A 111 -2.40 4.19 18.23
CA PHE A 111 -2.75 5.05 17.11
C PHE A 111 -3.27 4.22 15.93
N GLY A 112 -4.15 4.81 15.13
CA GLY A 112 -4.70 4.18 13.93
C GLY A 112 -3.78 4.32 12.70
N PRO A 113 -4.15 3.76 11.55
CA PRO A 113 -3.33 3.80 10.33
C PRO A 113 -3.01 5.20 9.79
N GLU A 114 -3.82 6.21 10.09
CA GLU A 114 -3.50 7.62 9.81
C GLU A 114 -2.26 8.14 10.56
N GLY A 115 -1.78 7.37 11.55
CA GLY A 115 -0.76 7.76 12.50
C GLY A 115 -1.35 8.57 13.65
N GLY A 116 -0.51 9.39 14.26
CA GLY A 116 -0.86 10.22 15.40
C GLY A 116 0.23 11.22 15.75
N GLY A 117 0.15 11.76 16.98
CA GLY A 117 1.04 12.81 17.45
C GLY A 117 0.70 14.20 16.89
N SER A 118 1.39 15.21 17.41
CA SER A 118 1.32 16.61 16.93
C SER A 118 2.54 17.02 16.10
N GLY A 119 3.39 16.04 15.73
CA GLY A 119 4.65 16.26 15.06
C GLY A 119 4.66 15.83 13.58
N ARG A 120 5.76 16.17 12.91
CA ARG A 120 6.06 15.75 11.54
C ARG A 120 6.95 14.50 11.57
N THR A 121 6.84 13.65 10.55
CA THR A 121 7.88 12.68 10.20
C THR A 121 8.78 13.23 9.10
N ASP A 122 10.10 13.19 9.31
CA ASP A 122 11.15 13.63 8.39
C ASP A 122 12.33 12.65 8.43
N LEU A 123 12.10 11.47 7.86
CA LEU A 123 13.07 10.37 7.86
C LEU A 123 13.87 10.34 6.54
N SER A 124 15.15 10.03 6.68
CA SER A 124 16.10 9.85 5.59
C SER A 124 16.01 8.45 4.98
N ALA A 125 16.52 8.30 3.76
CA ALA A 125 16.59 7.00 3.08
C ALA A 125 17.48 5.98 3.82
N PHE A 126 17.18 4.70 3.63
CA PHE A 126 17.91 3.59 4.23
C PHE A 126 17.91 2.37 3.30
N GLY A 127 19.08 1.75 3.09
CA GLY A 127 19.17 0.45 2.40
C GLY A 127 18.55 0.37 1.00
N GLY A 128 18.54 1.45 0.22
CA GLY A 128 17.88 1.52 -1.09
C GLY A 128 16.38 1.84 -1.05
N ILE A 129 15.77 1.94 0.13
CA ILE A 129 14.42 2.45 0.37
C ILE A 129 14.49 3.97 0.59
N SER A 130 13.57 4.73 0.00
CA SER A 130 13.50 6.19 0.17
C SER A 130 13.27 6.58 1.62
N GLY A 131 13.56 7.84 1.94
CA GLY A 131 13.04 8.44 3.17
C GLY A 131 11.52 8.58 3.14
N PHE A 132 10.95 9.11 4.21
CA PHE A 132 9.53 9.43 4.33
C PHE A 132 9.35 10.82 4.93
N LEU A 133 8.36 11.58 4.44
CA LEU A 133 8.07 12.95 4.87
C LEU A 133 6.55 13.16 4.88
N ALA A 134 5.98 13.44 6.05
CA ALA A 134 4.54 13.65 6.24
C ALA A 134 4.24 14.46 7.51
N ASP A 135 3.15 15.21 7.53
CA ASP A 135 2.64 15.89 8.74
C ASP A 135 1.82 14.93 9.66
N SER A 136 2.33 13.71 9.84
CA SER A 136 1.82 12.68 10.77
C SER A 136 2.98 11.78 11.22
N GLN A 137 2.87 11.16 12.40
CA GLN A 137 3.84 10.23 12.97
C GLN A 137 3.28 8.80 13.05
N GLY A 138 4.10 7.81 12.70
CA GLY A 138 3.71 6.40 12.61
C GLY A 138 2.50 6.03 11.71
N PRO A 139 2.21 6.70 10.57
CA PRO A 139 1.14 6.26 9.68
C PRO A 139 1.47 4.92 9.02
N LEU A 140 0.45 4.17 8.61
CA LEU A 140 0.62 3.03 7.72
C LEU A 140 1.18 3.52 6.38
N VAL A 141 2.27 2.88 5.95
CA VAL A 141 2.94 3.15 4.68
C VAL A 141 3.12 1.88 3.87
N GLY A 142 3.29 2.08 2.55
CA GLY A 142 3.67 1.03 1.62
C GLY A 142 5.01 1.31 0.94
N VAL A 143 5.62 0.26 0.39
CA VAL A 143 6.68 0.39 -0.62
C VAL A 143 6.58 -0.73 -1.65
N PHE A 144 6.55 -0.37 -2.94
CA PHE A 144 6.61 -1.33 -4.04
C PHE A 144 8.05 -1.79 -4.27
N LEU A 145 8.24 -3.09 -4.50
CA LEU A 145 9.54 -3.73 -4.72
C LEU A 145 9.47 -4.67 -5.93
N ASP A 146 10.63 -4.91 -6.55
CA ASP A 146 10.84 -6.02 -7.46
C ASP A 146 11.29 -7.28 -6.67
N ASN A 147 11.88 -8.27 -7.34
CA ASN A 147 12.40 -9.48 -6.68
C ASN A 147 13.81 -9.33 -6.09
N ASN A 148 14.49 -8.20 -6.31
CA ASN A 148 15.85 -8.00 -5.84
C ASN A 148 15.87 -7.59 -4.36
N VAL A 149 17.04 -7.72 -3.74
CA VAL A 149 17.34 -7.06 -2.46
C VAL A 149 17.61 -5.58 -2.75
N PRO A 150 16.90 -4.63 -2.12
CA PRO A 150 17.21 -3.21 -2.24
C PRO A 150 18.63 -2.91 -1.76
N ASN A 151 19.47 -2.43 -2.68
CA ASN A 151 20.91 -2.20 -2.43
C ASN A 151 21.52 -1.05 -3.25
N GLY A 152 20.71 -0.27 -3.96
CA GLY A 152 21.14 0.85 -4.81
C GLY A 152 20.94 2.23 -4.18
N THR A 153 21.10 3.28 -4.99
CA THR A 153 20.69 4.65 -4.64
C THR A 153 19.18 4.66 -4.42
N ALA A 154 18.76 5.00 -3.20
CA ALA A 154 17.34 5.13 -2.87
C ALA A 154 16.66 6.23 -3.70
N PRO A 155 15.40 6.05 -4.13
CA PRO A 155 14.68 7.08 -4.87
C PRO A 155 14.39 8.28 -3.97
N ALA A 156 14.12 9.44 -4.60
CA ALA A 156 13.65 10.62 -3.88
C ALA A 156 12.37 10.30 -3.10
N ARG A 157 12.29 10.75 -1.84
CA ARG A 157 11.07 10.59 -1.04
C ARG A 157 9.93 11.44 -1.60
N LEU A 158 8.71 10.96 -1.42
CA LEU A 158 7.51 11.77 -1.61
C LEU A 158 7.32 12.71 -0.40
N ASP A 159 6.61 13.81 -0.62
CA ASP A 159 6.32 14.83 0.40
C ASP A 159 4.81 14.86 0.67
N PHE A 160 4.38 14.23 1.76
CA PHE A 160 2.99 14.19 2.21
C PHE A 160 2.70 15.27 3.27
N THR A 161 3.55 16.30 3.40
CA THR A 161 3.18 17.49 4.18
C THR A 161 2.08 18.30 3.49
N ASN A 162 1.43 19.18 4.24
CA ASN A 162 0.45 20.13 3.71
C ASN A 162 1.04 21.12 2.69
N GLY A 163 2.37 21.26 2.62
CA GLY A 163 3.07 22.05 1.61
C GLY A 163 3.45 21.28 0.34
N GLY A 164 3.31 19.95 0.35
CA GLY A 164 3.67 19.05 -0.74
C GLY A 164 2.43 18.47 -1.45
N LEU A 165 2.41 17.15 -1.60
CA LEU A 165 1.27 16.38 -2.11
C LEU A 165 0.10 16.32 -1.11
N GLY A 166 0.41 16.39 0.19
CA GLY A 166 -0.53 16.09 1.27
C GLY A 166 -1.01 14.64 1.26
N THR A 167 -1.91 14.29 2.18
CA THR A 167 -2.51 12.94 2.28
C THR A 167 -3.83 12.82 1.53
N ASN A 168 -4.42 13.90 1.02
CA ASN A 168 -5.80 13.95 0.51
C ASN A 168 -5.94 13.67 -1.00
N PHE A 169 -5.09 12.81 -1.57
CA PHE A 169 -5.11 12.44 -2.98
C PHE A 169 -6.04 11.23 -3.24
N THR A 170 -6.57 11.10 -4.46
CA THR A 170 -7.40 9.93 -4.86
C THR A 170 -6.60 8.83 -5.56
N THR A 171 -5.47 9.17 -6.21
CA THR A 171 -4.62 8.22 -6.92
C THR A 171 -3.16 8.62 -6.78
N LEU A 172 -2.28 7.63 -6.60
CA LEU A 172 -0.83 7.78 -6.53
C LEU A 172 -0.14 6.66 -7.34
N SER A 173 1.04 6.94 -7.89
CA SER A 173 1.88 5.97 -8.61
C SER A 173 3.31 6.02 -8.06
N PRO A 174 3.58 5.38 -6.91
CA PRO A 174 4.90 5.37 -6.29
C PRO A 174 5.91 4.56 -7.14
N GLY A 175 7.17 4.95 -7.09
CA GLY A 175 8.28 4.18 -7.69
C GLY A 175 8.67 2.93 -6.89
N LEU A 176 9.49 2.07 -7.49
CA LEU A 176 10.14 0.97 -6.77
C LEU A 176 11.08 1.51 -5.69
N GLY A 177 11.02 0.96 -4.48
CA GLY A 177 11.79 1.43 -3.32
C GLY A 177 11.33 2.78 -2.76
N GLN A 178 10.26 3.38 -3.29
CA GLN A 178 9.72 4.66 -2.81
C GLN A 178 8.61 4.42 -1.77
N VAL A 179 8.85 4.87 -0.54
CA VAL A 179 7.86 4.80 0.56
C VAL A 179 6.74 5.79 0.29
N PHE A 180 5.49 5.34 0.44
CA PHE A 180 4.30 6.15 0.25
C PHE A 180 3.31 6.02 1.42
N PHE A 181 2.63 7.11 1.73
CA PHE A 181 1.52 7.15 2.69
C PHE A 181 0.37 6.26 2.19
N ILE A 182 -0.13 5.38 3.05
CA ILE A 182 -1.37 4.64 2.84
C ILE A 182 -2.46 5.17 3.78
N GLY A 183 -2.12 5.44 5.05
CA GLY A 183 -3.10 5.89 6.02
C GLY A 183 -4.17 4.83 6.29
N ASP A 184 -5.40 5.27 6.54
CA ASP A 184 -6.59 4.41 6.52
C ASP A 184 -7.03 4.00 5.10
N GLY A 185 -6.40 4.58 4.07
CA GLY A 185 -6.67 4.33 2.65
C GLY A 185 -7.85 5.11 2.09
N VAL A 186 -8.38 6.11 2.80
CA VAL A 186 -9.37 7.07 2.28
C VAL A 186 -8.88 8.52 2.36
N THR A 187 -9.36 9.31 1.43
CA THR A 187 -9.34 10.78 1.50
C THR A 187 -10.17 11.27 2.69
N SER A 188 -9.99 12.54 3.07
CA SER A 188 -10.72 13.20 4.17
C SER A 188 -12.24 13.29 3.97
N ASN A 189 -12.77 12.85 2.82
CA ASN A 189 -14.21 12.77 2.52
C ASN A 189 -14.72 11.31 2.38
N GLY A 190 -13.88 10.31 2.65
CA GLY A 190 -14.22 8.89 2.54
C GLY A 190 -14.06 8.27 1.15
N THR A 191 -13.53 9.00 0.15
CA THR A 191 -13.19 8.40 -1.16
C THR A 191 -11.93 7.54 -1.03
N LEU A 192 -12.01 6.27 -1.42
CA LEU A 192 -10.89 5.33 -1.46
C LEU A 192 -9.72 5.85 -2.30
N GLN A 193 -8.52 5.78 -1.73
CA GLN A 193 -7.26 6.05 -2.41
C GLN A 193 -6.86 4.85 -3.28
N GLN A 194 -6.12 5.13 -4.36
CA GLN A 194 -5.68 4.13 -5.33
C GLN A 194 -4.18 4.21 -5.52
N PHE A 195 -3.47 3.12 -5.24
CA PHE A 195 -2.01 3.04 -5.40
C PHE A 195 -1.73 2.15 -6.61
N ILE A 196 -1.17 2.72 -7.67
CA ILE A 196 -0.86 2.00 -8.91
C ILE A 196 0.55 1.42 -8.80
N ALA A 197 0.68 0.10 -8.89
CA ALA A 197 1.96 -0.58 -8.86
C ALA A 197 2.83 -0.20 -10.08
N PRO A 198 4.09 0.22 -9.89
CA PRO A 198 4.96 0.68 -10.97
C PRO A 198 5.46 -0.46 -11.85
N ALA A 199 6.04 -0.11 -13.01
CA ALA A 199 6.73 -1.06 -13.86
C ALA A 199 7.83 -1.83 -13.09
N GLY A 200 7.84 -3.15 -13.22
CA GLY A 200 8.78 -4.03 -12.50
C GLY A 200 8.37 -4.42 -11.08
N ALA A 201 7.27 -3.89 -10.53
CA ALA A 201 6.78 -4.31 -9.23
C ALA A 201 6.34 -5.79 -9.24
N THR A 202 6.82 -6.53 -8.24
CA THR A 202 6.42 -7.91 -7.93
C THR A 202 5.88 -8.07 -6.51
N ARG A 203 6.20 -7.12 -5.61
CA ARG A 203 5.81 -7.12 -4.20
C ARG A 203 5.37 -5.74 -3.74
N LEU A 204 4.45 -5.69 -2.80
CA LEU A 204 4.14 -4.52 -1.98
C LEU A 204 4.35 -4.89 -0.51
N ALA A 205 5.21 -4.15 0.18
CA ALA A 205 5.44 -4.29 1.63
C ALA A 205 4.65 -3.23 2.42
N PHE A 206 4.28 -3.55 3.66
CA PHE A 206 3.51 -2.68 4.56
C PHE A 206 4.20 -2.55 5.92
N GLY A 207 4.13 -1.38 6.55
CA GLY A 207 4.78 -1.10 7.84
C GLY A 207 4.46 0.30 8.33
N ILE A 208 5.17 0.75 9.36
CA ILE A 208 5.19 2.17 9.78
C ILE A 208 6.57 2.79 9.57
N PRO A 209 6.69 4.10 9.27
CA PRO A 209 7.95 4.79 9.11
C PRO A 209 8.38 5.37 10.46
N ASP A 210 9.41 4.76 11.08
CA ASP A 210 9.81 5.09 12.44
C ASP A 210 11.30 5.46 12.58
N GLY A 211 11.61 6.18 13.65
CA GLY A 211 12.93 6.66 14.03
C GLY A 211 12.82 7.64 15.20
N PHE A 212 13.91 7.83 15.95
CA PHE A 212 13.92 8.69 17.14
C PHE A 212 13.34 10.09 16.89
N GLY A 213 12.20 10.40 17.54
CA GLY A 213 11.49 11.67 17.38
C GLY A 213 10.95 11.90 15.96
N PHE A 214 10.84 10.85 15.15
CA PHE A 214 10.43 10.84 13.74
C PHE A 214 11.33 11.68 12.81
N VAL A 215 12.57 11.98 13.19
CA VAL A 215 13.48 12.84 12.41
C VAL A 215 14.86 12.20 12.21
N GLY A 216 15.39 12.28 11.00
CA GLY A 216 16.74 11.84 10.67
C GLY A 216 16.78 10.38 10.23
N LYS A 217 17.59 9.53 10.89
CA LYS A 217 17.73 8.13 10.46
C LYS A 217 16.56 7.27 10.99
N PRO A 218 16.05 6.33 10.18
CA PRO A 218 15.08 5.34 10.66
C PRO A 218 15.60 4.47 11.80
N GLY A 219 14.69 3.94 12.60
CA GLY A 219 14.97 3.09 13.77
C GLY A 219 13.82 3.09 14.77
N ALA A 220 14.11 2.86 16.05
CA ALA A 220 13.12 2.92 17.14
C ALA A 220 11.86 2.08 16.85
N TYR A 221 12.09 0.85 16.40
CA TYR A 221 11.05 -0.18 16.24
C TYR A 221 11.08 -1.17 17.42
N ASP A 222 12.09 -1.05 18.29
CA ASP A 222 12.36 -1.90 19.45
C ASP A 222 11.49 -1.56 20.66
N ASP A 223 10.79 -0.43 20.63
CA ASP A 223 9.79 0.01 21.62
C ASP A 223 8.34 0.08 21.08
N ASN A 224 8.10 -0.52 19.91
CA ASN A 224 6.78 -0.49 19.27
C ASN A 224 5.90 -1.68 19.67
N ASP A 225 4.69 -1.39 20.14
CA ASP A 225 3.68 -2.38 20.58
C ASP A 225 2.40 -2.30 19.74
N GLY A 226 1.62 -3.38 19.74
CA GLY A 226 0.35 -3.48 19.02
C GLY A 226 0.50 -3.90 17.56
N PHE A 227 -0.59 -3.73 16.81
CA PHE A 227 -0.69 -4.14 15.40
C PHE A 227 -1.86 -3.47 14.67
N TYR A 228 -1.73 -3.32 13.36
CA TYR A 228 -2.85 -3.15 12.43
C TYR A 228 -3.23 -4.48 11.80
N GLN A 229 -4.51 -4.67 11.52
CA GLN A 229 -4.98 -5.63 10.52
C GLN A 229 -5.84 -4.90 9.48
N ILE A 230 -5.36 -4.88 8.24
CA ILE A 230 -5.99 -4.25 7.09
C ILE A 230 -6.49 -5.29 6.10
N ARG A 231 -7.50 -4.93 5.29
CA ARG A 231 -7.93 -5.71 4.15
C ARG A 231 -7.55 -4.99 2.86
N VAL A 232 -6.62 -5.55 2.09
CA VAL A 232 -6.08 -4.96 0.86
C VAL A 232 -6.76 -5.59 -0.36
N GLY A 233 -7.31 -4.74 -1.23
CA GLY A 233 -7.85 -5.13 -2.54
C GLY A 233 -6.83 -4.88 -3.64
N ILE A 234 -6.49 -5.92 -4.39
CA ILE A 234 -5.71 -5.86 -5.63
C ILE A 234 -6.71 -5.90 -6.79
N ASN A 235 -6.77 -4.84 -7.59
CA ASN A 235 -7.77 -4.65 -8.66
C ASN A 235 -9.24 -4.81 -8.21
N SER A 236 -9.45 -4.76 -6.89
CA SER A 236 -10.73 -4.99 -6.23
C SER A 236 -11.25 -3.70 -5.63
N ILE A 237 -12.57 -3.60 -5.50
CA ILE A 237 -13.28 -2.57 -4.77
C ILE A 237 -14.00 -3.25 -3.59
N PRO A 238 -14.42 -2.52 -2.54
CA PRO A 238 -15.25 -3.12 -1.51
C PRO A 238 -16.52 -3.69 -2.14
N SER A 239 -16.84 -4.95 -1.88
CA SER A 239 -18.18 -5.45 -2.15
C SER A 239 -19.16 -4.62 -1.32
N PRO A 240 -20.28 -4.13 -1.88
CA PRO A 240 -21.37 -3.63 -1.06
C PRO A 240 -21.76 -4.75 -0.08
N VAL A 241 -21.77 -4.45 1.21
CA VAL A 241 -22.29 -5.36 2.23
C VAL A 241 -23.79 -5.53 1.92
N PRO A 242 -24.30 -6.75 1.71
CA PRO A 242 -25.73 -6.93 1.53
C PRO A 242 -26.44 -6.58 2.84
N GLU A 243 -27.05 -5.40 2.89
CA GLU A 243 -27.82 -4.94 4.04
C GLU A 243 -28.86 -6.01 4.43
N PRO A 244 -28.73 -6.70 5.57
CA PRO A 244 -29.59 -7.83 5.91
C PRO A 244 -31.07 -7.39 6.03
N ARG A 245 -31.28 -6.10 6.30
CA ARG A 245 -32.59 -5.44 6.35
C ARG A 245 -33.20 -5.24 4.96
N ALA A 246 -32.42 -4.96 3.93
CA ALA A 246 -32.92 -4.77 2.56
C ALA A 246 -33.45 -6.08 1.97
N ALA A 247 -32.70 -7.18 2.15
CA ALA A 247 -33.16 -8.52 1.76
C ALA A 247 -34.43 -8.92 2.54
N LEU A 248 -34.47 -8.69 3.85
CA LEU A 248 -35.64 -8.99 4.68
C LEU A 248 -36.87 -8.16 4.27
N LEU A 249 -36.71 -6.87 3.97
CA LEU A 249 -37.79 -6.00 3.49
C LEU A 249 -38.31 -6.42 2.11
N LEU A 250 -37.43 -6.85 1.19
CA LEU A 250 -37.84 -7.40 -0.10
C LEU A 250 -38.63 -8.71 0.04
N VAL A 251 -38.19 -9.61 0.92
CA VAL A 251 -38.90 -10.87 1.23
C VAL A 251 -40.26 -10.58 1.87
N LEU A 252 -40.33 -9.67 2.84
CA LEU A 252 -41.60 -9.28 3.49
C LEU A 252 -42.55 -8.57 2.52
N ALA A 253 -42.05 -7.72 1.63
CA ALA A 253 -42.85 -7.06 0.60
C ALA A 253 -43.41 -8.07 -0.43
N ALA A 254 -42.59 -9.03 -0.87
CA ALA A 254 -43.02 -10.12 -1.75
C ALA A 254 -44.09 -10.99 -1.08
N LEU A 255 -43.92 -11.33 0.20
CA LEU A 255 -44.89 -12.09 0.97
C LEU A 255 -46.21 -11.32 1.14
N ALA A 256 -46.15 -10.02 1.42
CA ALA A 256 -47.32 -9.15 1.51
C ALA A 256 -48.07 -8.98 0.18
N LEU A 257 -47.39 -9.07 -0.96
CA LEU A 257 -47.99 -9.10 -2.30
C LEU A 257 -48.69 -10.44 -2.57
N LEU A 258 -48.11 -11.56 -2.16
CA LEU A 258 -48.70 -12.90 -2.29
C LEU A 258 -49.90 -13.13 -1.36
N LEU A 259 -49.89 -12.50 -0.18
CA LEU A 259 -50.96 -12.59 0.83
C LEU A 259 -52.11 -11.59 0.60
N ARG A 260 -52.12 -10.81 -0.50
CA ARG A 260 -53.25 -9.92 -0.82
C ARG A 260 -54.51 -10.77 -1.05
N PRO A 261 -55.57 -10.63 -0.25
CA PRO A 261 -56.82 -11.33 -0.51
C PRO A 261 -57.36 -10.88 -1.86
N ARG A 262 -57.67 -11.84 -2.74
CA ARG A 262 -58.35 -11.54 -4.00
C ARG A 262 -59.72 -10.96 -3.65
N ALA A 263 -59.89 -9.65 -3.87
CA ALA A 263 -61.18 -9.00 -3.76
C ALA A 263 -62.17 -9.74 -4.65
N ALA A 264 -63.22 -10.30 -4.05
CA ALA A 264 -64.23 -11.05 -4.77
C ALA A 264 -64.97 -10.09 -5.71
N ARG A 265 -64.73 -10.22 -7.01
CA ARG A 265 -65.59 -9.62 -8.03
C ARG A 265 -66.87 -10.45 -8.09
N GLY A 266 -67.88 -10.04 -7.34
CA GLY A 266 -69.18 -10.70 -7.28
C GLY A 266 -70.31 -9.69 -7.28
N ALA A 267 -71.02 -9.65 -8.42
CA ALA A 267 -72.32 -9.00 -8.68
C ALA A 267 -72.47 -7.53 -8.28
#